data_AF-A0A1H7CT86-F1
#
_entry.id   AF-A0A1H7CT86-F1
#
_cell.length_a   1.000
_cell.length_b   1.000
_cell.length_c   1.000
_cell.angle_alpha   90.00
_cell.angle_beta   90.00
_cell.angle_gamma   90.00
#
_symmetry.space_group_name_H-M   'P 1'
#
loop_
_entity.id
_entity.type
_entity.pdbx_description
1 polymer ?
#
loop_
_entity_poly.entity_id
_entity_poly.type
_entity_poly.pdbx_seq_one_letter_code
_entity_poly.pdbx_strand_id
1 'polypeptide(L)'
;MIARRSLLALAGGMLLAGDSPRPKRVVLPEPSGGDDTAALNAALWAGAGGLVHGPKGARYQVSAPLVVHRGTTLIMSDCAVTLAAGSGCNLLTNAAVTDSGRDANITVIGGSWVRAAGVGGSGPDLHTLCFRRVDHLVLQGLTVKTSGDKYAISLGDVTDATVTRIQFEVQSDGVHIQGPAARTRVSAIRGVTGDDTVAITPRDWQSYDDVSGPVTDTLIEDIDVVSAAALVKVLGGSPETAALRTTVRGVAGRAHNNVIWIGDDTAEWRTTGGRVDELTVEQVAAATVPGRHVVFLNGSNVGRVHVRGLTFADPEADGAVLRVAPLTAATVAELAVEDVEVAHLGAGPLLSVDPTARLQRLRVGRLTVAASAAGATLLRIAGAIDDLNVQGVDAVTPGDSYLLELPDWAASATVRQASLSDTAIIGRGGGLIAATAATHTLPRVAISGAQTTGKAWLADLNTRTDLLLSHVTADDTTGGIARVRSSGAAVVRGNALRVAPGAQGVAVGSGGSVTSYVLELAVDVSRLVRAEGSSATNTNARLPCGAGPVVCTGLTWRNLNTGATY
;
A
#
# COMPACT_ATOMS: atom_id res chain seq x y z
N MET A 1 -44.29 20.26 -84.43
CA MET A 1 -43.36 20.99 -83.55
C MET A 1 -44.08 21.22 -82.22
N ILE A 2 -43.98 20.26 -81.29
CA ILE A 2 -44.80 20.20 -80.07
C ILE A 2 -43.85 20.39 -78.88
N ALA A 3 -44.03 21.49 -78.14
CA ALA A 3 -43.29 21.82 -76.93
C ALA A 3 -43.89 21.09 -75.72
N ARG A 4 -43.07 20.32 -74.99
CA ARG A 4 -43.42 19.76 -73.67
C ARG A 4 -42.85 20.67 -72.57
N ARG A 5 -43.74 21.23 -71.76
CA ARG A 5 -43.42 21.82 -70.45
C ARG A 5 -43.37 20.71 -69.41
N SER A 6 -42.26 20.66 -68.65
CA SER A 6 -42.09 19.77 -67.50
C SER A 6 -42.62 20.45 -66.23
N LEU A 7 -43.56 19.81 -65.55
CA LEU A 7 -44.02 20.15 -64.20
C LEU A 7 -43.19 19.34 -63.18
N LEU A 8 -42.56 20.06 -62.24
CA LEU A 8 -42.02 19.48 -61.00
C LEU A 8 -43.19 19.04 -60.11
N ALA A 9 -43.18 17.80 -59.66
CA ALA A 9 -43.99 17.33 -58.54
C ALA A 9 -43.08 17.14 -57.32
N LEU A 10 -43.34 17.92 -56.26
CA LEU A 10 -42.82 17.64 -54.92
C LEU A 10 -43.59 16.44 -54.35
N ALA A 11 -42.90 15.32 -54.11
CA ALA A 11 -43.40 14.24 -53.28
C ALA A 11 -42.96 14.47 -51.83
N GLY A 12 -43.93 14.73 -50.95
CA GLY A 12 -43.73 14.74 -49.50
C GLY A 12 -43.43 13.32 -49.01
N GLY A 13 -42.15 13.05 -48.72
CA GLY A 13 -41.72 11.85 -48.01
C GLY A 13 -41.98 12.01 -46.52
N MET A 14 -42.99 11.31 -46.02
CA MET A 14 -43.24 11.09 -44.61
C MET A 14 -42.09 10.22 -44.07
N LEU A 15 -41.15 10.82 -43.32
CA LEU A 15 -40.15 10.08 -42.54
C LEU A 15 -40.90 9.33 -41.43
N LEU A 16 -41.20 8.06 -41.66
CA LEU A 16 -41.50 7.12 -40.59
C LEU A 16 -40.25 7.01 -39.73
N ALA A 17 -40.36 7.47 -38.48
CA ALA A 17 -39.37 7.21 -37.45
C ALA A 17 -39.09 5.70 -37.45
N GLY A 18 -37.87 5.32 -37.80
CA GLY A 18 -37.44 3.93 -37.76
C GLY A 18 -37.64 3.42 -36.34
N ASP A 19 -38.48 2.39 -36.20
CA ASP A 19 -38.59 1.59 -35.00
C ASP A 19 -37.20 1.06 -34.67
N SER A 20 -36.52 1.70 -33.72
CA SER A 20 -35.39 1.06 -33.05
C SER A 20 -35.92 -0.27 -32.49
N PRO A 21 -35.31 -1.42 -32.84
CA PRO A 21 -35.81 -2.72 -32.40
C PRO A 21 -35.94 -2.72 -30.88
N ARG A 22 -37.15 -2.97 -30.38
CA ARG A 22 -37.39 -3.04 -28.93
C ARG A 22 -36.48 -4.12 -28.35
N PRO A 23 -35.76 -3.83 -27.26
CA PRO A 23 -34.89 -4.82 -26.63
C PRO A 23 -35.72 -6.05 -26.25
N LYS A 24 -35.23 -7.24 -26.62
CA LYS A 24 -35.89 -8.52 -26.31
C LYS A 24 -36.09 -8.63 -24.80
N ARG A 25 -37.24 -9.13 -24.36
CA ARG A 25 -37.54 -9.38 -22.94
C ARG A 25 -37.94 -10.82 -22.77
N VAL A 26 -37.22 -11.56 -21.94
CA VAL A 26 -37.47 -12.99 -21.68
C VAL A 26 -37.54 -13.22 -20.17
N VAL A 27 -38.58 -13.93 -19.74
CA VAL A 27 -38.72 -14.43 -18.37
C VAL A 27 -38.09 -15.82 -18.33
N LEU A 28 -37.25 -16.11 -17.33
CA LEU A 28 -36.78 -17.48 -17.10
C LEU A 28 -37.96 -18.38 -16.69
N PRO A 29 -37.95 -19.67 -17.05
CA PRO A 29 -39.00 -20.61 -16.65
C PRO A 29 -39.11 -20.75 -15.13
N GLU A 30 -40.26 -21.19 -14.63
CA GLU A 30 -40.37 -21.60 -13.21
C GLU A 30 -39.42 -22.78 -12.91
N PRO A 31 -38.87 -22.88 -11.68
CA PRO A 31 -38.03 -24.02 -11.30
C PRO A 31 -38.76 -25.36 -11.46
N SER A 32 -38.08 -26.34 -12.03
CA SER A 32 -38.62 -27.68 -12.25
C SER A 32 -38.67 -28.55 -11.00
N GLY A 33 -37.90 -28.17 -9.96
CA GLY A 33 -37.63 -29.02 -8.79
C GLY A 33 -36.53 -30.07 -9.03
N GLY A 34 -35.88 -30.03 -10.21
CA GLY A 34 -34.73 -30.85 -10.56
C GLY A 34 -33.62 -30.01 -11.21
N ASP A 35 -32.97 -30.53 -12.24
CA ASP A 35 -31.94 -29.78 -12.97
C ASP A 35 -32.57 -28.83 -14.01
N ASP A 36 -32.43 -27.53 -13.78
CA ASP A 36 -32.99 -26.45 -14.59
C ASP A 36 -32.05 -25.98 -15.71
N THR A 37 -30.84 -26.51 -15.78
CA THR A 37 -29.75 -26.02 -16.65
C THR A 37 -30.19 -25.81 -18.11
N ALA A 38 -30.77 -26.85 -18.73
CA ALA A 38 -31.12 -26.81 -20.14
C ALA A 38 -32.21 -25.76 -20.42
N ALA A 39 -33.22 -25.66 -19.56
CA ALA A 39 -34.32 -24.73 -19.72
C ALA A 39 -33.87 -23.27 -19.51
N LEU A 40 -32.99 -23.04 -18.52
CA LEU A 40 -32.40 -21.74 -18.25
C LEU A 40 -31.49 -21.28 -19.40
N ASN A 41 -30.61 -22.14 -19.90
CA ASN A 41 -29.73 -21.81 -21.02
C ASN A 41 -30.51 -21.58 -22.32
N ALA A 42 -31.61 -22.31 -22.57
CA ALA A 42 -32.49 -22.03 -23.70
C ALA A 42 -33.13 -20.63 -23.60
N ALA A 43 -33.56 -20.23 -22.40
CA ALA A 43 -34.12 -18.89 -22.16
C ALA A 43 -33.05 -17.78 -22.26
N LEU A 44 -31.84 -18.01 -21.73
CA LEU A 44 -30.71 -17.09 -21.85
C LEU A 44 -30.31 -16.87 -23.32
N TRP A 45 -30.27 -17.95 -24.11
CA TRP A 45 -30.03 -17.88 -25.56
C TRP A 45 -31.14 -17.10 -26.28
N ALA A 46 -32.41 -17.39 -25.99
CA ALA A 46 -33.55 -16.69 -26.60
C ALA A 46 -33.55 -15.18 -26.27
N GLY A 47 -33.11 -14.83 -25.06
CA GLY A 47 -33.02 -13.46 -24.57
C GLY A 47 -31.71 -12.74 -24.88
N ALA A 48 -30.76 -13.38 -25.60
CA ALA A 48 -29.47 -12.80 -25.92
C ALA A 48 -29.61 -11.42 -26.60
N GLY A 49 -28.81 -10.46 -26.14
CA GLY A 49 -28.85 -9.07 -26.60
C GLY A 49 -30.01 -8.24 -26.02
N GLY A 50 -30.72 -8.76 -25.01
CA GLY A 50 -31.85 -8.11 -24.37
C GLY A 50 -31.87 -8.26 -22.85
N LEU A 51 -33.06 -8.13 -22.28
CA LEU A 51 -33.33 -8.29 -20.86
C LEU A 51 -33.84 -9.71 -20.57
N VAL A 52 -33.15 -10.43 -19.70
CA VAL A 52 -33.58 -11.70 -19.14
C VAL A 52 -33.84 -11.51 -17.65
N HIS A 53 -34.97 -12.00 -17.14
CA HIS A 53 -35.30 -11.86 -15.73
C HIS A 53 -35.85 -13.15 -15.11
N GLY A 54 -35.38 -13.46 -13.90
CA GLY A 54 -35.89 -14.55 -13.09
C GLY A 54 -37.25 -14.22 -12.44
N PRO A 55 -38.16 -15.20 -12.31
CA PRO A 55 -39.37 -15.07 -11.51
C PRO A 55 -39.05 -14.82 -10.04
N LYS A 56 -39.89 -14.02 -9.38
CA LYS A 56 -39.70 -13.69 -7.96
C LYS A 56 -39.72 -14.95 -7.09
N GLY A 57 -38.71 -15.12 -6.25
CA GLY A 57 -38.63 -16.23 -5.31
C GLY A 57 -38.18 -17.56 -5.93
N ALA A 58 -37.84 -17.60 -7.23
CA ALA A 58 -37.39 -18.81 -7.88
C ALA A 58 -36.11 -19.37 -7.23
N ARG A 59 -36.02 -20.70 -7.17
CA ARG A 59 -34.89 -21.46 -6.61
C ARG A 59 -34.50 -22.52 -7.62
N TYR A 60 -33.45 -22.25 -8.39
CA TYR A 60 -32.98 -23.12 -9.44
C TYR A 60 -31.86 -24.02 -8.95
N GLN A 61 -31.83 -25.23 -9.49
CA GLN A 61 -30.68 -26.13 -9.37
C GLN A 61 -30.10 -26.38 -10.76
N VAL A 62 -28.78 -26.27 -10.89
CA VAL A 62 -28.08 -26.42 -12.17
C VAL A 62 -26.94 -27.42 -12.04
N SER A 63 -26.62 -28.15 -13.10
CA SER A 63 -25.52 -29.11 -13.15
C SER A 63 -24.43 -28.75 -14.18
N ALA A 64 -24.71 -27.75 -15.03
CA ALA A 64 -23.73 -27.18 -15.95
C ALA A 64 -23.78 -25.63 -15.89
N PRO A 65 -22.79 -24.93 -16.47
CA PRO A 65 -22.76 -23.48 -16.42
C PRO A 65 -23.98 -22.85 -17.07
N LEU A 66 -24.53 -21.83 -16.41
CA LEU A 66 -25.42 -20.88 -17.06
C LEU A 66 -24.59 -19.94 -17.93
N VAL A 67 -24.97 -19.78 -19.19
CA VAL A 67 -24.18 -19.01 -20.18
C VAL A 67 -24.91 -17.71 -20.51
N VAL A 68 -24.30 -16.58 -20.16
CA VAL A 68 -24.81 -15.24 -20.51
C VAL A 68 -24.14 -14.76 -21.79
N HIS A 69 -24.94 -14.29 -22.75
CA HIS A 69 -24.46 -13.84 -24.05
C HIS A 69 -24.26 -12.33 -24.08
N ARG A 70 -23.44 -11.84 -25.03
CA ARG A 70 -23.27 -10.41 -25.29
C ARG A 70 -24.58 -9.61 -25.35
N GLY A 71 -24.54 -8.37 -24.88
CA GLY A 71 -25.67 -7.43 -24.89
C GLY A 71 -26.79 -7.80 -23.92
N THR A 72 -26.58 -8.75 -23.02
CA THR A 72 -27.63 -9.28 -22.15
C THR A 72 -27.57 -8.65 -20.76
N THR A 73 -28.73 -8.20 -20.27
CA THR A 73 -28.94 -7.87 -18.87
C THR A 73 -29.73 -9.00 -18.21
N LEU A 74 -29.13 -9.70 -17.25
CA LEU A 74 -29.73 -10.75 -16.45
C LEU A 74 -30.11 -10.21 -15.06
N ILE A 75 -31.40 -10.21 -14.71
CA ILE A 75 -31.90 -9.76 -13.40
C ILE A 75 -32.40 -10.96 -12.59
N MET A 76 -31.77 -11.18 -11.43
CA MET A 76 -31.97 -12.31 -10.53
C MET A 76 -32.26 -11.88 -9.07
N SER A 77 -32.63 -10.62 -8.81
CA SER A 77 -32.68 -10.00 -7.47
C SER A 77 -33.43 -10.78 -6.36
N ASP A 78 -34.41 -11.61 -6.69
CA ASP A 78 -35.15 -12.45 -5.72
C ASP A 78 -34.97 -13.98 -5.96
N CYS A 79 -34.03 -14.35 -6.81
CA CYS A 79 -33.76 -15.73 -7.21
C CYS A 79 -32.57 -16.31 -6.45
N ALA A 80 -32.52 -17.64 -6.34
CA ALA A 80 -31.31 -18.36 -6.01
C ALA A 80 -30.99 -19.39 -7.10
N VAL A 81 -29.70 -19.56 -7.39
CA VAL A 81 -29.18 -20.60 -8.28
C VAL A 81 -28.15 -21.39 -7.50
N THR A 82 -28.36 -22.70 -7.39
CA THR A 82 -27.46 -23.61 -6.69
C THR A 82 -26.84 -24.59 -7.68
N LEU A 83 -25.51 -24.64 -7.71
CA LEU A 83 -24.78 -25.66 -8.46
C LEU A 83 -24.90 -27.01 -7.72
N ALA A 84 -25.41 -28.02 -8.42
CA ALA A 84 -25.69 -29.34 -7.88
C ALA A 84 -24.40 -30.06 -7.48
N ALA A 85 -24.45 -30.84 -6.39
CA ALA A 85 -23.34 -31.69 -5.98
C ALA A 85 -22.91 -32.65 -7.12
N GLY A 86 -21.61 -32.92 -7.22
CA GLY A 86 -21.00 -33.70 -8.30
C GLY A 86 -20.75 -32.91 -9.59
N SER A 87 -21.19 -31.65 -9.68
CA SER A 87 -20.87 -30.79 -10.83
C SER A 87 -19.39 -30.39 -10.81
N GLY A 88 -18.75 -30.39 -11.97
CA GLY A 88 -17.32 -30.10 -12.15
C GLY A 88 -17.07 -28.87 -13.02
N CYS A 89 -17.88 -27.82 -12.88
CA CYS A 89 -17.93 -26.68 -13.80
C CYS A 89 -18.22 -25.37 -13.07
N ASN A 90 -18.15 -24.23 -13.77
CA ASN A 90 -18.62 -22.95 -13.24
C ASN A 90 -20.14 -22.93 -13.04
N LEU A 91 -20.63 -22.08 -12.15
CA LEU A 91 -22.07 -21.86 -11.97
C LEU A 91 -22.60 -20.89 -13.04
N LEU A 92 -21.91 -19.77 -13.24
CA LEU A 92 -22.26 -18.75 -14.23
C LEU A 92 -21.03 -18.38 -15.05
N THR A 93 -21.21 -18.27 -16.36
CA THR A 93 -20.16 -17.86 -17.28
C THR A 93 -20.71 -17.05 -18.46
N ASN A 94 -19.83 -16.52 -19.30
CA ASN A 94 -20.19 -15.94 -20.59
C ASN A 94 -19.80 -16.84 -21.76
N ALA A 95 -20.42 -16.63 -22.91
CA ALA A 95 -20.23 -17.48 -24.09
C ALA A 95 -18.75 -17.53 -24.56
N ALA A 96 -18.02 -16.42 -24.44
CA ALA A 96 -16.61 -16.36 -24.83
C ALA A 96 -15.64 -17.13 -23.92
N VAL A 97 -16.11 -17.76 -22.83
CA VAL A 97 -15.28 -18.73 -22.08
C VAL A 97 -15.08 -20.01 -22.87
N THR A 98 -16.12 -20.51 -23.55
CA THR A 98 -16.04 -21.70 -24.40
C THR A 98 -15.71 -21.35 -25.85
N ASP A 99 -16.16 -20.18 -26.29
CA ASP A 99 -15.99 -19.72 -27.66
C ASP A 99 -14.79 -18.78 -27.73
N SER A 100 -13.85 -19.00 -28.65
CA SER A 100 -12.64 -18.17 -28.78
C SER A 100 -12.85 -16.67 -29.08
N GLY A 101 -14.10 -16.20 -29.13
CA GLY A 101 -14.49 -14.81 -29.40
C GLY A 101 -14.35 -13.86 -28.20
N ARG A 102 -15.03 -12.72 -28.29
CA ARG A 102 -15.09 -11.67 -27.26
C ARG A 102 -16.54 -11.21 -27.10
N ASP A 103 -17.02 -11.23 -25.87
CA ASP A 103 -18.35 -10.72 -25.51
C ASP A 103 -18.30 -9.24 -25.16
N ALA A 104 -19.46 -8.58 -25.17
CA ALA A 104 -19.57 -7.19 -24.75
C ALA A 104 -20.94 -6.89 -24.12
N ASN A 105 -21.00 -5.87 -23.26
CA ASN A 105 -22.23 -5.34 -22.67
C ASN A 105 -23.04 -6.41 -21.93
N ILE A 106 -22.40 -7.11 -20.99
CA ILE A 106 -23.06 -8.09 -20.14
C ILE A 106 -23.32 -7.46 -18.77
N THR A 107 -24.55 -7.57 -18.27
CA THR A 107 -24.93 -7.09 -16.94
C THR A 107 -25.65 -8.18 -16.16
N VAL A 108 -25.21 -8.47 -14.93
CA VAL A 108 -25.87 -9.42 -14.02
C VAL A 108 -26.21 -8.69 -12.73
N ILE A 109 -27.50 -8.68 -12.37
CA ILE A 109 -28.03 -7.94 -11.23
C ILE A 109 -28.72 -8.90 -10.27
N GLY A 110 -28.27 -8.90 -9.01
CA GLY A 110 -28.94 -9.59 -7.92
C GLY A 110 -28.76 -11.11 -7.90
N GLY A 111 -29.46 -11.73 -6.96
CA GLY A 111 -29.53 -13.18 -6.81
C GLY A 111 -28.52 -13.76 -5.84
N SER A 112 -28.87 -14.95 -5.33
CA SER A 112 -27.99 -15.79 -4.53
C SER A 112 -27.37 -16.87 -5.40
N TRP A 113 -26.05 -16.86 -5.51
CA TRP A 113 -25.26 -17.77 -6.35
C TRP A 113 -24.48 -18.72 -5.44
N VAL A 114 -24.88 -19.98 -5.43
CA VAL A 114 -24.45 -20.96 -4.41
C VAL A 114 -23.68 -22.11 -5.05
N ARG A 115 -22.38 -22.19 -4.76
CA ARG A 115 -21.56 -23.39 -5.00
C ARG A 115 -21.56 -24.25 -3.73
N ALA A 116 -22.43 -25.25 -3.70
CA ALA A 116 -22.66 -26.10 -2.54
C ALA A 116 -21.55 -27.14 -2.33
N ALA A 117 -21.63 -27.88 -1.22
CA ALA A 117 -20.64 -28.89 -0.86
C ALA A 117 -20.68 -30.07 -1.84
N GLY A 118 -19.52 -30.66 -2.10
CA GLY A 118 -19.40 -31.78 -3.04
C GLY A 118 -19.43 -31.38 -4.51
N VAL A 119 -19.35 -30.08 -4.83
CA VAL A 119 -18.99 -29.59 -6.17
C VAL A 119 -17.46 -29.62 -6.29
N GLY A 120 -16.94 -29.85 -7.50
CA GLY A 120 -15.51 -29.81 -7.79
C GLY A 120 -15.21 -29.14 -9.13
N GLY A 121 -14.09 -29.53 -9.76
CA GLY A 121 -13.68 -29.05 -11.08
C GLY A 121 -12.18 -29.23 -11.29
N SER A 122 -11.69 -28.75 -12.44
CA SER A 122 -10.27 -28.64 -12.72
C SER A 122 -9.99 -27.36 -13.49
N GLY A 123 -8.87 -26.71 -13.18
CA GLY A 123 -8.54 -25.43 -13.79
C GLY A 123 -9.65 -24.38 -13.63
N PRO A 124 -9.97 -23.59 -14.67
CA PRO A 124 -10.94 -22.50 -14.55
C PRO A 124 -12.33 -22.92 -14.08
N ASP A 125 -12.69 -24.21 -14.23
CA ASP A 125 -13.96 -24.77 -13.75
C ASP A 125 -14.10 -24.74 -12.21
N LEU A 126 -12.98 -24.56 -11.49
CA LEU A 126 -12.97 -24.39 -10.03
C LEU A 126 -13.54 -23.03 -9.58
N HIS A 127 -13.73 -22.07 -10.47
CA HIS A 127 -14.29 -20.75 -10.11
C HIS A 127 -15.81 -20.77 -10.08
N THR A 128 -16.47 -19.97 -9.25
CA THR A 128 -17.94 -19.97 -9.16
C THR A 128 -18.57 -19.18 -10.30
N LEU A 129 -18.22 -17.90 -10.43
CA LEU A 129 -18.60 -17.04 -11.55
C LEU A 129 -17.32 -16.76 -12.36
N CYS A 130 -17.30 -17.17 -13.63
CA CYS A 130 -16.11 -17.06 -14.48
C CYS A 130 -16.43 -16.27 -15.74
N PHE A 131 -15.79 -15.09 -15.88
CA PHE A 131 -15.95 -14.25 -17.05
C PHE A 131 -14.61 -14.09 -17.77
N ARG A 132 -14.61 -14.36 -19.08
CA ARG A 132 -13.45 -14.18 -19.96
C ARG A 132 -13.80 -13.36 -21.17
N ARG A 133 -12.85 -12.51 -21.62
CA ARG A 133 -12.94 -11.81 -22.91
C ARG A 133 -14.22 -10.97 -23.00
N VAL A 134 -14.45 -10.10 -22.03
CA VAL A 134 -15.66 -9.25 -21.96
C VAL A 134 -15.33 -7.76 -21.96
N ASP A 135 -15.96 -7.00 -22.84
CA ASP A 135 -15.99 -5.54 -22.80
C ASP A 135 -17.26 -5.07 -22.10
N HIS A 136 -17.19 -4.12 -21.16
CA HIS A 136 -18.35 -3.62 -20.44
C HIS A 136 -19.13 -4.72 -19.69
N LEU A 137 -18.48 -5.32 -18.69
CA LEU A 137 -19.10 -6.27 -17.76
C LEU A 137 -19.60 -5.53 -16.51
N VAL A 138 -20.83 -5.80 -16.08
CA VAL A 138 -21.36 -5.30 -14.80
C VAL A 138 -21.90 -6.46 -13.97
N LEU A 139 -21.34 -6.67 -12.80
CA LEU A 139 -21.84 -7.59 -11.78
C LEU A 139 -22.28 -6.78 -10.57
N GLN A 140 -23.56 -6.84 -10.20
CA GLN A 140 -24.12 -5.92 -9.21
C GLN A 140 -25.08 -6.58 -8.24
N GLY A 141 -24.91 -6.35 -6.93
CA GLY A 141 -25.91 -6.74 -5.94
C GLY A 141 -25.98 -8.25 -5.70
N LEU A 142 -24.91 -8.99 -5.98
CA LEU A 142 -24.89 -10.45 -5.89
C LEU A 142 -24.61 -10.89 -4.45
N THR A 143 -25.25 -11.98 -4.02
CA THR A 143 -24.79 -12.76 -2.87
C THR A 143 -24.13 -14.02 -3.39
N VAL A 144 -22.85 -14.24 -3.06
CA VAL A 144 -22.10 -15.42 -3.51
C VAL A 144 -21.69 -16.25 -2.30
N LYS A 145 -22.06 -17.53 -2.34
CA LYS A 145 -21.76 -18.50 -1.28
C LYS A 145 -21.02 -19.69 -1.85
N THR A 146 -19.95 -20.10 -1.19
CA THR A 146 -19.18 -21.29 -1.59
C THR A 146 -18.83 -22.11 -0.37
N SER A 147 -18.87 -23.43 -0.48
CA SER A 147 -18.34 -24.35 0.55
C SER A 147 -16.98 -24.96 0.20
N GLY A 148 -16.38 -24.58 -0.94
CA GLY A 148 -15.10 -25.10 -1.43
C GLY A 148 -14.69 -24.45 -2.76
N ASP A 149 -13.71 -25.06 -3.42
CA ASP A 149 -13.08 -24.63 -4.68
C ASP A 149 -12.33 -23.28 -4.61
N LYS A 150 -12.26 -22.55 -5.73
CA LYS A 150 -11.42 -21.35 -5.88
C LYS A 150 -12.30 -20.10 -5.92
N TYR A 151 -11.97 -19.15 -6.80
CA TYR A 151 -12.50 -17.79 -6.77
C TYR A 151 -14.02 -17.71 -6.89
N ALA A 152 -14.63 -16.87 -6.07
CA ALA A 152 -16.07 -16.60 -6.14
C ALA A 152 -16.43 -15.87 -7.45
N ILE A 153 -15.66 -14.85 -7.81
CA ILE A 153 -15.76 -14.12 -9.07
C ILE A 153 -14.37 -14.05 -9.71
N SER A 154 -14.18 -14.74 -10.83
CA SER A 154 -12.95 -14.72 -11.64
C SER A 154 -13.17 -13.91 -12.91
N LEU A 155 -12.36 -12.87 -13.11
CA LEU A 155 -12.34 -12.03 -14.29
C LEU A 155 -11.01 -12.21 -15.02
N GLY A 156 -11.02 -12.37 -16.33
CA GLY A 156 -9.79 -12.46 -17.12
C GLY A 156 -10.00 -11.96 -18.56
N ASP A 157 -9.03 -11.25 -19.13
CA ASP A 157 -9.22 -10.55 -20.42
C ASP A 157 -10.49 -9.68 -20.41
N VAL A 158 -10.57 -8.73 -19.49
CA VAL A 158 -11.74 -7.84 -19.35
C VAL A 158 -11.37 -6.38 -19.52
N THR A 159 -12.26 -5.62 -20.15
CA THR A 159 -12.13 -4.17 -20.29
C THR A 159 -13.43 -3.49 -19.86
N ASP A 160 -13.34 -2.42 -19.07
CA ASP A 160 -14.49 -1.70 -18.52
C ASP A 160 -15.40 -2.59 -17.65
N ALA A 161 -14.81 -3.36 -16.73
CA ALA A 161 -15.55 -4.25 -15.83
C ALA A 161 -15.90 -3.55 -14.50
N THR A 162 -17.13 -3.70 -14.02
CA THR A 162 -17.58 -3.22 -12.70
C THR A 162 -18.15 -4.38 -11.89
N VAL A 163 -17.63 -4.60 -10.69
CA VAL A 163 -18.14 -5.54 -9.70
C VAL A 163 -18.53 -4.75 -8.46
N THR A 164 -19.81 -4.68 -8.10
CA THR A 164 -20.23 -3.83 -6.99
C THR A 164 -21.39 -4.35 -6.16
N ARG A 165 -21.41 -3.97 -4.87
CA ARG A 165 -22.44 -4.38 -3.90
C ARG A 165 -22.52 -5.90 -3.81
N ILE A 166 -21.40 -6.54 -3.50
CA ILE A 166 -21.31 -7.99 -3.40
C ILE A 166 -21.25 -8.40 -1.94
N GLN A 167 -22.09 -9.38 -1.58
CA GLN A 167 -22.06 -10.03 -0.28
C GLN A 167 -21.41 -11.41 -0.41
N PHE A 168 -20.30 -11.62 0.30
CA PHE A 168 -19.56 -12.88 0.29
C PHE A 168 -19.78 -13.72 1.55
N GLU A 169 -19.89 -15.03 1.34
CA GLU A 169 -19.70 -16.09 2.33
C GLU A 169 -18.94 -17.22 1.62
N VAL A 170 -17.63 -17.01 1.41
CA VAL A 170 -16.84 -17.82 0.47
C VAL A 170 -15.56 -18.37 1.12
N GLN A 171 -15.07 -19.51 0.61
CA GLN A 171 -13.93 -20.25 1.20
C GLN A 171 -12.57 -19.91 0.57
N SER A 172 -12.57 -19.19 -0.55
CA SER A 172 -11.37 -18.73 -1.25
C SER A 172 -11.52 -17.24 -1.55
N ASP A 173 -10.95 -16.75 -2.64
CA ASP A 173 -10.96 -15.34 -2.98
C ASP A 173 -12.35 -14.83 -3.33
N GLY A 174 -12.61 -13.56 -3.02
CA GLY A 174 -13.83 -12.87 -3.41
C GLY A 174 -13.83 -12.52 -4.90
N VAL A 175 -13.14 -11.43 -5.26
CA VAL A 175 -12.98 -10.99 -6.66
C VAL A 175 -11.53 -11.18 -7.07
N HIS A 176 -11.29 -11.98 -8.10
CA HIS A 176 -9.97 -12.26 -8.63
C HIS A 176 -9.86 -11.70 -10.05
N ILE A 177 -8.92 -10.78 -10.27
CA ILE A 177 -8.69 -10.09 -11.55
C ILE A 177 -7.41 -10.62 -12.17
N GLN A 178 -7.57 -11.46 -13.19
CA GLN A 178 -6.50 -12.01 -13.98
C GLN A 178 -6.24 -11.16 -15.23
N GLY A 179 -4.97 -11.04 -15.61
CA GLY A 179 -4.57 -10.31 -16.80
C GLY A 179 -4.93 -11.01 -18.12
N PRO A 180 -5.04 -10.28 -19.25
CA PRO A 180 -5.02 -8.82 -19.33
C PRO A 180 -6.31 -8.22 -18.76
N ALA A 181 -6.24 -7.05 -18.13
CA ALA A 181 -7.44 -6.32 -17.73
C ALA A 181 -7.22 -4.80 -17.76
N ALA A 182 -8.27 -4.05 -18.11
CA ALA A 182 -8.20 -2.59 -18.17
C ALA A 182 -9.47 -1.92 -17.66
N ARG A 183 -9.32 -0.81 -16.93
CA ARG A 183 -10.45 0.03 -16.47
C ARG A 183 -11.45 -0.78 -15.64
N THR A 184 -10.96 -1.46 -14.61
CA THR A 184 -11.80 -2.28 -13.73
C THR A 184 -12.16 -1.54 -12.46
N ARG A 185 -13.39 -1.72 -11.97
CA ARG A 185 -13.87 -1.18 -10.70
C ARG A 185 -14.44 -2.27 -9.82
N VAL A 186 -13.94 -2.39 -8.60
CA VAL A 186 -14.50 -3.27 -7.56
C VAL A 186 -14.90 -2.41 -6.38
N SER A 187 -16.19 -2.39 -6.00
CA SER A 187 -16.65 -1.49 -4.95
C SER A 187 -17.80 -2.00 -4.08
N ALA A 188 -17.86 -1.58 -2.82
CA ALA A 188 -18.91 -1.97 -1.86
C ALA A 188 -18.97 -3.49 -1.67
N ILE A 189 -17.85 -4.06 -1.19
CA ILE A 189 -17.71 -5.50 -0.94
C ILE A 189 -17.85 -5.76 0.56
N ARG A 190 -18.67 -6.74 0.93
CA ARG A 190 -19.00 -7.09 2.32
C ARG A 190 -18.98 -8.60 2.55
N GLY A 191 -18.79 -9.02 3.80
CA GLY A 191 -18.93 -10.40 4.23
C GLY A 191 -17.64 -11.06 4.68
N VAL A 192 -17.45 -12.33 4.30
CA VAL A 192 -16.31 -13.16 4.72
C VAL A 192 -15.71 -13.90 3.52
N THR A 193 -14.37 -13.88 3.42
CA THR A 193 -13.61 -14.63 2.42
C THR A 193 -12.58 -15.54 3.10
N GLY A 194 -12.39 -16.75 2.58
CA GLY A 194 -11.42 -17.72 3.10
C GLY A 194 -10.00 -17.56 2.54
N ASP A 195 -9.83 -16.67 1.56
CA ASP A 195 -8.54 -16.19 1.07
C ASP A 195 -8.67 -14.68 0.76
N ASP A 196 -7.94 -14.17 -0.22
CA ASP A 196 -7.90 -12.73 -0.55
C ASP A 196 -9.30 -12.16 -0.91
N THR A 197 -9.70 -11.02 -0.36
CA THR A 197 -11.02 -10.44 -0.69
C THR A 197 -11.05 -9.92 -2.13
N VAL A 198 -10.04 -9.14 -2.52
CA VAL A 198 -9.81 -8.74 -3.91
C VAL A 198 -8.35 -8.99 -4.26
N ALA A 199 -8.10 -9.72 -5.35
CA ALA A 199 -6.75 -10.01 -5.84
C ALA A 199 -6.57 -9.55 -7.29
N ILE A 200 -5.41 -8.96 -7.58
CA ILE A 200 -4.93 -8.67 -8.94
C ILE A 200 -3.73 -9.58 -9.23
N THR A 201 -3.88 -10.42 -10.25
CA THR A 201 -2.87 -11.39 -10.70
C THR A 201 -2.74 -11.33 -12.22
N PRO A 202 -1.87 -10.45 -12.77
CA PRO A 202 -1.65 -10.34 -14.21
C PRO A 202 -1.32 -11.67 -14.91
N ARG A 203 -0.81 -12.63 -14.13
CA ARG A 203 -0.74 -14.06 -14.42
C ARG A 203 -1.00 -14.85 -13.14
N ASP A 204 -1.57 -16.05 -13.25
CA ASP A 204 -2.09 -16.79 -12.09
C ASP A 204 -1.42 -18.16 -11.88
N TRP A 205 -1.85 -18.87 -10.84
CA TRP A 205 -1.42 -20.21 -10.48
C TRP A 205 -1.64 -21.20 -11.63
N GLN A 206 -0.64 -22.05 -11.88
CA GLN A 206 -0.59 -22.93 -13.06
C GLN A 206 -1.88 -23.74 -13.30
N SER A 207 -2.52 -24.20 -12.23
CA SER A 207 -3.68 -25.08 -12.37
C SER A 207 -4.86 -24.42 -13.09
N TYR A 208 -5.03 -23.10 -12.99
CA TYR A 208 -6.14 -22.34 -13.58
C TYR A 208 -5.68 -21.05 -14.30
N ASP A 209 -4.39 -20.94 -14.64
CA ASP A 209 -3.85 -19.89 -15.51
C ASP A 209 -4.31 -20.10 -16.96
N ASP A 210 -5.35 -19.39 -17.40
CA ASP A 210 -5.93 -19.51 -18.74
C ASP A 210 -5.77 -18.25 -19.61
N VAL A 211 -5.59 -17.08 -18.99
CA VAL A 211 -5.26 -15.82 -19.64
C VAL A 211 -4.14 -15.11 -18.90
N SER A 212 -3.33 -14.32 -19.62
CA SER A 212 -2.27 -13.54 -18.99
C SER A 212 -1.98 -12.26 -19.77
N GLY A 213 -1.58 -11.23 -19.04
CA GLY A 213 -1.27 -9.92 -19.61
C GLY A 213 -1.31 -8.82 -18.57
N PRO A 214 -1.04 -7.57 -18.93
CA PRO A 214 -1.05 -6.47 -17.96
C PRO A 214 -2.45 -6.20 -17.40
N VAL A 215 -2.52 -5.83 -16.12
CA VAL A 215 -3.70 -5.27 -15.47
C VAL A 215 -3.47 -3.78 -15.27
N THR A 216 -4.39 -2.94 -15.76
CA THR A 216 -4.21 -1.49 -15.81
C THR A 216 -5.48 -0.75 -15.40
N ASP A 217 -5.30 0.43 -14.78
CA ASP A 217 -6.39 1.36 -14.50
C ASP A 217 -7.49 0.73 -13.62
N THR A 218 -7.09 0.20 -12.46
CA THR A 218 -7.99 -0.52 -11.55
C THR A 218 -8.33 0.33 -10.33
N LEU A 219 -9.63 0.47 -10.02
CA LEU A 219 -10.13 1.09 -8.80
C LEU A 219 -10.77 0.02 -7.89
N ILE A 220 -10.21 -0.16 -6.71
CA ILE A 220 -10.77 -1.00 -5.65
C ILE A 220 -11.16 -0.09 -4.50
N GLU A 221 -12.43 -0.10 -4.09
CA GLU A 221 -12.86 0.81 -3.03
C GLU A 221 -14.00 0.28 -2.15
N ASP A 222 -14.17 0.89 -0.97
CA ASP A 222 -15.29 0.57 -0.07
C ASP A 222 -15.34 -0.93 0.25
N ILE A 223 -14.25 -1.43 0.82
CA ILE A 223 -14.07 -2.83 1.23
C ILE A 223 -14.22 -2.91 2.74
N ASP A 224 -15.12 -3.77 3.22
CA ASP A 224 -15.31 -4.03 4.65
C ASP A 224 -15.68 -5.52 4.82
N VAL A 225 -14.64 -6.33 5.00
CA VAL A 225 -14.70 -7.80 4.96
C VAL A 225 -13.83 -8.38 6.06
N VAL A 226 -14.17 -9.60 6.51
CA VAL A 226 -13.25 -10.45 7.26
C VAL A 226 -12.61 -11.42 6.28
N SER A 227 -11.31 -11.26 6.02
CA SER A 227 -10.53 -12.14 5.15
C SER A 227 -9.60 -13.03 5.98
N ALA A 228 -9.57 -14.32 5.65
CA ALA A 228 -8.57 -15.23 6.19
C ALA A 228 -7.18 -15.07 5.56
N ALA A 229 -7.03 -14.24 4.53
CA ALA A 229 -5.76 -13.81 3.94
C ALA A 229 -5.68 -12.28 3.88
N ALA A 230 -5.53 -11.67 2.68
CA ALA A 230 -5.49 -10.22 2.53
C ALA A 230 -6.83 -9.59 2.14
N LEU A 231 -7.07 -8.34 2.54
CA LEU A 231 -8.24 -7.60 2.03
C LEU A 231 -8.02 -7.18 0.57
N VAL A 232 -6.81 -6.70 0.24
CA VAL A 232 -6.45 -6.43 -1.15
C VAL A 232 -5.03 -6.92 -1.42
N LYS A 233 -4.91 -7.78 -2.44
CA LYS A 233 -3.63 -8.25 -2.98
C LYS A 233 -3.40 -7.68 -4.38
N VAL A 234 -2.25 -7.06 -4.61
CA VAL A 234 -1.84 -6.49 -5.90
C VAL A 234 -0.49 -7.08 -6.28
N LEU A 235 -0.50 -8.04 -7.21
CA LEU A 235 0.72 -8.64 -7.73
C LEU A 235 1.07 -8.09 -9.11
N GLY A 236 2.36 -8.10 -9.44
CA GLY A 236 2.84 -7.83 -10.79
C GLY A 236 2.70 -9.01 -11.75
N GLY A 237 2.50 -10.22 -11.21
CA GLY A 237 2.52 -11.48 -11.97
C GLY A 237 3.95 -11.92 -12.28
N SER A 238 4.17 -12.48 -13.46
CA SER A 238 5.46 -12.91 -14.00
C SER A 238 6.24 -11.74 -14.63
N PRO A 239 7.55 -11.86 -14.91
CA PRO A 239 8.39 -10.76 -15.42
C PRO A 239 7.87 -10.05 -16.69
N GLU A 240 7.06 -10.73 -17.50
CA GLU A 240 6.42 -10.21 -18.70
C GLU A 240 5.10 -9.45 -18.48
N THR A 241 4.56 -9.46 -17.25
CA THR A 241 3.29 -8.83 -16.90
C THR A 241 3.47 -7.66 -15.92
N ALA A 242 2.40 -6.91 -15.70
CA ALA A 242 2.39 -5.78 -14.77
C ALA A 242 1.00 -5.47 -14.22
N ALA A 243 0.96 -4.92 -13.00
CA ALA A 243 -0.19 -4.20 -12.44
C ALA A 243 0.15 -2.71 -12.35
N LEU A 244 -0.55 -1.88 -13.13
CA LEU A 244 -0.24 -0.46 -13.28
C LEU A 244 -1.46 0.42 -13.01
N ARG A 245 -1.25 1.60 -12.42
CA ARG A 245 -2.31 2.60 -12.19
C ARG A 245 -3.47 2.02 -11.40
N THR A 246 -3.15 1.40 -10.28
CA THR A 246 -4.14 0.86 -9.35
C THR A 246 -4.39 1.86 -8.24
N THR A 247 -5.66 2.11 -7.91
CA THR A 247 -6.06 2.85 -6.71
C THR A 247 -6.85 1.93 -5.80
N VAL A 248 -6.43 1.83 -4.55
CA VAL A 248 -7.13 1.13 -3.48
C VAL A 248 -7.56 2.15 -2.44
N ARG A 249 -8.86 2.28 -2.14
CA ARG A 249 -9.33 3.29 -1.18
C ARG A 249 -10.51 2.91 -0.30
N GLY A 250 -10.54 3.39 0.94
CA GLY A 250 -11.68 3.12 1.83
C GLY A 250 -11.74 1.64 2.20
N VAL A 251 -10.67 1.16 2.84
CA VAL A 251 -10.54 -0.24 3.26
C VAL A 251 -10.66 -0.33 4.78
N ALA A 252 -11.65 -1.10 5.22
CA ALA A 252 -11.95 -1.44 6.61
C ALA A 252 -12.08 -2.97 6.76
N GLY A 253 -12.42 -3.43 7.95
CA GLY A 253 -12.59 -4.85 8.25
C GLY A 253 -11.33 -5.47 8.87
N ARG A 254 -11.12 -6.77 8.64
CA ARG A 254 -10.03 -7.54 9.28
C ARG A 254 -9.37 -8.51 8.30
N ALA A 255 -8.04 -8.50 8.28
CA ALA A 255 -7.21 -9.48 7.58
C ALA A 255 -6.53 -10.44 8.57
N HIS A 256 -6.37 -11.71 8.19
CA HIS A 256 -5.54 -12.68 8.94
C HIS A 256 -4.13 -12.86 8.32
N ASN A 257 -3.90 -12.31 7.13
CA ASN A 257 -2.56 -12.09 6.59
C ASN A 257 -2.23 -10.59 6.63
N ASN A 258 -2.24 -9.85 5.52
CA ASN A 258 -1.98 -8.39 5.51
C ASN A 258 -3.23 -7.64 5.04
N VAL A 259 -3.47 -6.41 5.49
CA VAL A 259 -4.61 -5.63 4.96
C VAL A 259 -4.42 -5.38 3.46
N ILE A 260 -3.29 -4.77 3.09
CA ILE A 260 -2.86 -4.56 1.71
C ILE A 260 -1.55 -5.31 1.48
N TRP A 261 -1.51 -6.19 0.49
CA TRP A 261 -0.30 -6.89 0.04
C TRP A 261 0.05 -6.48 -1.39
N ILE A 262 1.26 -5.97 -1.57
CA ILE A 262 1.79 -5.49 -2.85
C ILE A 262 3.08 -6.25 -3.18
N GLY A 263 3.12 -6.93 -4.32
CA GLY A 263 4.38 -7.49 -4.81
C GLY A 263 4.28 -8.88 -5.42
N ASP A 264 4.98 -9.83 -4.80
CA ASP A 264 5.16 -11.19 -5.31
C ASP A 264 4.52 -12.21 -4.36
N ASP A 265 3.84 -13.20 -4.92
CA ASP A 265 3.48 -14.42 -4.21
C ASP A 265 4.41 -15.53 -4.68
N THR A 266 5.41 -15.86 -3.85
CA THR A 266 6.50 -16.76 -4.23
C THR A 266 6.16 -18.24 -4.09
N ALA A 267 4.89 -18.56 -3.83
CA ALA A 267 4.42 -19.93 -3.93
C ALA A 267 4.54 -20.47 -5.37
N GLU A 268 4.55 -19.57 -6.37
CA GLU A 268 4.61 -19.91 -7.80
C GLU A 268 5.37 -18.84 -8.60
N TRP A 269 6.06 -19.24 -9.66
CA TRP A 269 6.87 -18.30 -10.46
C TRP A 269 6.01 -17.36 -11.30
N ARG A 270 4.79 -17.79 -11.68
CA ARG A 270 3.83 -16.98 -12.44
C ARG A 270 3.32 -15.77 -11.67
N THR A 271 3.43 -15.77 -10.35
CA THR A 271 2.99 -14.70 -9.45
C THR A 271 4.17 -13.92 -8.88
N THR A 272 5.35 -14.03 -9.49
CA THR A 272 6.60 -13.41 -9.03
C THR A 272 7.35 -12.71 -10.17
N GLY A 273 7.89 -11.52 -9.92
CA GLY A 273 8.83 -10.83 -10.82
C GLY A 273 8.21 -9.79 -11.75
N GLY A 274 6.88 -9.78 -11.86
CA GLY A 274 6.16 -8.78 -12.63
C GLY A 274 6.17 -7.40 -11.97
N ARG A 275 5.88 -6.38 -12.76
CA ARG A 275 5.98 -4.99 -12.29
C ARG A 275 4.70 -4.55 -11.57
N VAL A 276 4.86 -3.92 -10.40
CA VAL A 276 3.79 -3.09 -9.79
C VAL A 276 4.22 -1.63 -9.82
N ASP A 277 3.40 -0.74 -10.40
CA ASP A 277 3.75 0.69 -10.48
C ASP A 277 2.51 1.59 -10.49
N GLU A 278 2.70 2.85 -10.11
CA GLU A 278 1.64 3.87 -10.03
C GLU A 278 0.47 3.40 -9.15
N LEU A 279 0.80 2.82 -7.99
CA LEU A 279 -0.18 2.33 -7.02
C LEU A 279 -0.45 3.40 -5.95
N THR A 280 -1.73 3.74 -5.75
CA THR A 280 -2.18 4.55 -4.63
C THR A 280 -3.00 3.70 -3.67
N VAL A 281 -2.68 3.78 -2.38
CA VAL A 281 -3.43 3.18 -1.28
C VAL A 281 -3.88 4.32 -0.36
N GLU A 282 -5.19 4.49 -0.17
CA GLU A 282 -5.68 5.60 0.64
C GLU A 282 -6.85 5.25 1.56
N GLN A 283 -7.02 6.00 2.66
CA GLN A 283 -8.17 5.86 3.56
C GLN A 283 -8.30 4.41 4.09
N VAL A 284 -7.28 3.94 4.82
CA VAL A 284 -7.23 2.58 5.36
C VAL A 284 -7.42 2.61 6.87
N ALA A 285 -8.46 1.92 7.34
CA ALA A 285 -8.86 1.80 8.74
C ALA A 285 -9.24 0.33 9.05
N ALA A 286 -8.34 -0.60 8.74
CA ALA A 286 -8.56 -2.04 8.90
C ALA A 286 -7.60 -2.65 9.91
N ALA A 287 -8.05 -3.72 10.56
CA ALA A 287 -7.28 -4.47 11.53
C ALA A 287 -6.58 -5.68 10.89
N THR A 288 -5.51 -6.14 11.55
CA THR A 288 -4.82 -7.38 11.21
C THR A 288 -4.62 -8.24 12.46
N VAL A 289 -4.29 -9.52 12.30
CA VAL A 289 -3.80 -10.36 13.41
C VAL A 289 -2.38 -9.95 13.81
N PRO A 290 -1.92 -10.29 15.04
CA PRO A 290 -0.55 -10.01 15.48
C PRO A 290 0.53 -10.54 14.52
N GLY A 291 1.68 -9.87 14.47
CA GLY A 291 2.81 -10.23 13.60
C GLY A 291 2.62 -9.94 12.10
N ARG A 292 1.57 -9.22 11.73
CA ARG A 292 1.23 -8.87 10.34
C ARG A 292 1.15 -7.36 10.11
N HIS A 293 0.91 -6.96 8.85
CA HIS A 293 1.09 -5.59 8.41
C HIS A 293 -0.20 -5.01 7.81
N VAL A 294 -0.40 -3.70 7.99
CA VAL A 294 -1.45 -2.97 7.27
C VAL A 294 -1.05 -2.84 5.80
N VAL A 295 0.20 -2.49 5.53
CA VAL A 295 0.74 -2.47 4.17
C VAL A 295 2.02 -3.31 4.12
N PHE A 296 2.00 -4.36 3.29
CA PHE A 296 3.13 -5.23 3.05
C PHE A 296 3.60 -5.12 1.61
N LEU A 297 4.84 -4.70 1.42
CA LEU A 297 5.48 -4.53 0.11
C LEU A 297 6.64 -5.52 -0.02
N ASN A 298 6.49 -6.56 -0.85
CA ASN A 298 7.52 -7.61 -1.01
C ASN A 298 7.92 -7.88 -2.47
N GLY A 299 7.48 -7.04 -3.39
CA GLY A 299 7.72 -7.23 -4.82
C GLY A 299 9.19 -7.05 -5.19
N SER A 300 9.66 -7.88 -6.10
CA SER A 300 11.00 -7.80 -6.70
C SER A 300 11.12 -6.69 -7.75
N ASN A 301 10.01 -6.18 -8.27
CA ASN A 301 9.95 -5.12 -9.28
C ASN A 301 8.82 -4.13 -8.97
N VAL A 302 9.06 -3.20 -8.04
CA VAL A 302 8.09 -2.18 -7.64
C VAL A 302 8.57 -0.79 -8.03
N GLY A 303 7.73 -0.05 -8.75
CA GLY A 303 7.95 1.34 -9.10
C GLY A 303 7.55 2.29 -7.98
N ARG A 304 6.51 3.08 -8.23
CA ARG A 304 5.97 4.10 -7.34
C ARG A 304 4.77 3.60 -6.57
N VAL A 305 4.81 3.75 -5.26
CA VAL A 305 3.68 3.48 -4.36
C VAL A 305 3.45 4.69 -3.45
N HIS A 306 2.19 5.11 -3.36
CA HIS A 306 1.76 6.19 -2.47
C HIS A 306 0.73 5.66 -1.50
N VAL A 307 1.04 5.70 -0.20
CA VAL A 307 0.15 5.36 0.90
C VAL A 307 -0.26 6.64 1.60
N ARG A 308 -1.57 6.89 1.75
CA ARG A 308 -2.06 8.08 2.47
C ARG A 308 -3.34 7.88 3.28
N GLY A 309 -3.54 8.62 4.36
CA GLY A 309 -4.78 8.52 5.14
C GLY A 309 -4.93 7.17 5.83
N LEU A 310 -3.86 6.70 6.49
CA LEU A 310 -3.86 5.45 7.24
C LEU A 310 -4.15 5.73 8.70
N THR A 311 -5.10 5.00 9.29
CA THR A 311 -5.37 5.03 10.73
C THR A 311 -5.04 3.68 11.37
N PHE A 312 -4.30 3.69 12.47
CA PHE A 312 -3.90 2.47 13.19
C PHE A 312 -3.98 2.64 14.70
N ALA A 313 -4.42 1.59 15.40
CA ALA A 313 -4.49 1.56 16.85
C ALA A 313 -4.39 0.12 17.36
N ASP A 314 -3.17 -0.32 17.67
CA ASP A 314 -2.92 -1.60 18.32
C ASP A 314 -1.69 -1.50 19.24
N PRO A 315 -1.89 -1.42 20.56
CA PRO A 315 -0.80 -1.33 21.51
C PRO A 315 0.01 -2.63 21.64
N GLU A 316 -0.53 -3.77 21.19
CA GLU A 316 0.12 -5.08 21.25
C GLU A 316 0.88 -5.41 19.96
N ALA A 317 0.78 -4.58 18.92
CA ALA A 317 1.48 -4.79 17.67
C ALA A 317 3.01 -4.77 17.84
N ASP A 318 3.63 -5.89 17.51
CA ASP A 318 5.08 -6.11 17.52
C ASP A 318 5.70 -6.01 16.12
N GLY A 319 4.89 -6.20 15.08
CA GLY A 319 5.25 -6.03 13.68
C GLY A 319 5.20 -4.56 13.22
N ALA A 320 5.79 -4.30 12.06
CA ALA A 320 5.70 -2.98 11.44
C ALA A 320 4.28 -2.72 10.91
N VAL A 321 3.78 -1.48 11.01
CA VAL A 321 2.48 -1.11 10.39
C VAL A 321 2.61 -1.17 8.86
N LEU A 322 3.68 -0.58 8.32
CA LEU A 322 4.10 -0.70 6.92
C LEU A 322 5.46 -1.38 6.85
N ARG A 323 5.58 -2.42 6.01
CA ARG A 323 6.85 -3.15 5.83
C ARG A 323 7.23 -3.28 4.37
N VAL A 324 8.47 -2.92 4.04
CA VAL A 324 9.10 -3.17 2.75
C VAL A 324 10.12 -4.30 2.93
N ALA A 325 9.76 -5.49 2.47
CA ALA A 325 10.54 -6.72 2.68
C ALA A 325 10.47 -7.64 1.45
N PRO A 326 11.11 -7.25 0.33
CA PRO A 326 11.24 -8.14 -0.80
C PRO A 326 12.05 -9.38 -0.40
N LEU A 327 11.65 -10.55 -0.90
CA LEU A 327 12.32 -11.81 -0.52
C LEU A 327 13.74 -11.91 -1.07
N THR A 328 14.00 -11.25 -2.20
CA THR A 328 15.33 -11.11 -2.78
C THR A 328 15.69 -9.62 -2.87
N ALA A 329 16.96 -9.33 -3.15
CA ALA A 329 17.42 -7.95 -3.27
C ALA A 329 16.62 -7.22 -4.37
N ALA A 330 15.86 -6.19 -3.99
CA ALA A 330 14.99 -5.48 -4.92
C ALA A 330 15.05 -3.98 -4.70
N THR A 331 14.81 -3.24 -5.78
CA THR A 331 14.73 -1.78 -5.75
C THR A 331 13.29 -1.34 -5.91
N VAL A 332 12.84 -0.50 -4.99
CA VAL A 332 11.58 0.24 -5.05
C VAL A 332 11.89 1.68 -5.48
N ALA A 333 11.28 2.14 -6.57
CA ALA A 333 11.64 3.45 -7.16
C ALA A 333 11.18 4.63 -6.28
N GLU A 334 9.98 4.56 -5.70
CA GLU A 334 9.51 5.57 -4.76
C GLU A 334 8.45 4.98 -3.83
N LEU A 335 8.57 5.25 -2.54
CA LEU A 335 7.51 5.08 -1.56
C LEU A 335 7.21 6.43 -0.92
N ALA A 336 5.96 6.87 -1.03
CA ALA A 336 5.44 8.02 -0.31
C ALA A 336 4.43 7.54 0.76
N VAL A 337 4.58 8.02 1.99
CA VAL A 337 3.71 7.69 3.13
C VAL A 337 3.27 8.99 3.79
N GLU A 338 2.02 9.35 3.64
CA GLU A 338 1.52 10.65 4.10
C GLU A 338 0.20 10.53 4.88
N ASP A 339 -0.14 11.53 5.70
CA ASP A 339 -1.42 11.58 6.42
C ASP A 339 -1.69 10.30 7.23
N VAL A 340 -0.78 9.95 8.13
CA VAL A 340 -0.90 8.72 8.95
C VAL A 340 -1.15 9.09 10.40
N GLU A 341 -2.22 8.54 10.96
CA GLU A 341 -2.59 8.69 12.36
C GLU A 341 -2.46 7.34 13.08
N VAL A 342 -1.57 7.28 14.07
CA VAL A 342 -1.40 6.10 14.92
C VAL A 342 -1.69 6.46 16.37
N ALA A 343 -2.86 6.04 16.86
CA ALA A 343 -3.28 6.32 18.23
C ALA A 343 -2.53 5.43 19.26
N HIS A 344 -2.19 4.20 18.87
CA HIS A 344 -1.43 3.27 19.69
C HIS A 344 -0.47 2.48 18.81
N LEU A 345 0.82 2.84 18.85
CA LEU A 345 1.91 2.06 18.27
C LEU A 345 2.54 1.18 19.37
N GLY A 346 2.57 -0.14 19.16
CA GLY A 346 3.28 -1.06 20.03
C GLY A 346 4.80 -0.98 19.93
N ALA A 347 5.51 -2.09 20.12
CA ALA A 347 6.97 -2.14 20.10
C ALA A 347 7.56 -2.19 18.67
N GLY A 348 6.73 -2.56 17.69
CA GLY A 348 7.10 -2.56 16.27
C GLY A 348 7.26 -1.15 15.70
N PRO A 349 7.96 -0.99 14.56
CA PRO A 349 8.09 0.32 13.95
C PRO A 349 6.83 0.74 13.18
N LEU A 350 6.64 2.04 12.94
CA LEU A 350 5.60 2.48 11.99
C LEU A 350 5.94 1.97 10.58
N LEU A 351 7.17 2.20 10.13
CA LEU A 351 7.69 1.80 8.83
C LEU A 351 9.00 1.02 9.00
N SER A 352 9.07 -0.17 8.40
CA SER A 352 10.31 -0.97 8.32
C SER A 352 10.76 -1.15 6.88
N VAL A 353 12.07 -1.00 6.64
CA VAL A 353 12.74 -1.34 5.38
C VAL A 353 13.77 -2.43 5.66
N ASP A 354 13.50 -3.63 5.20
CA ASP A 354 14.31 -4.81 5.50
C ASP A 354 15.64 -4.84 4.70
N PRO A 355 16.64 -5.65 5.09
CA PRO A 355 17.98 -5.66 4.48
C PRO A 355 18.02 -5.91 2.98
N THR A 356 17.04 -6.60 2.44
CA THR A 356 16.91 -6.93 1.01
C THR A 356 16.30 -5.78 0.20
N ALA A 357 15.75 -4.75 0.84
CA ALA A 357 15.13 -3.64 0.17
C ALA A 357 16.12 -2.50 -0.10
N ARG A 358 16.02 -1.92 -1.30
CA ARG A 358 16.55 -0.59 -1.61
C ARG A 358 15.41 0.34 -2.03
N LEU A 359 15.26 1.46 -1.37
CA LEU A 359 14.37 2.55 -1.81
C LEU A 359 15.22 3.64 -2.47
N GLN A 360 14.91 4.02 -3.70
CA GLN A 360 15.56 5.18 -4.30
C GLN A 360 15.07 6.47 -3.63
N ARG A 361 13.77 6.56 -3.35
CA ARG A 361 13.17 7.70 -2.64
C ARG A 361 12.15 7.22 -1.62
N LEU A 362 12.31 7.66 -0.37
CA LEU A 362 11.31 7.50 0.68
C LEU A 362 10.85 8.90 1.12
N ARG A 363 9.57 9.17 0.94
CA ARG A 363 8.91 10.39 1.43
C ARG A 363 7.95 10.01 2.54
N VAL A 364 8.06 10.69 3.66
CA VAL A 364 7.23 10.47 4.83
C VAL A 364 6.74 11.83 5.30
N GLY A 365 5.44 12.03 5.48
CA GLY A 365 5.01 13.28 6.09
C GLY A 365 3.60 13.32 6.63
N ARG A 366 3.31 14.38 7.39
CA ARG A 366 2.02 14.56 8.08
C ARG A 366 1.67 13.32 8.91
N LEU A 367 2.58 12.97 9.82
CA LEU A 367 2.42 11.84 10.74
C LEU A 367 2.03 12.33 12.13
N THR A 368 1.02 11.70 12.72
CA THR A 368 0.67 11.85 14.14
C THR A 368 0.77 10.48 14.80
N VAL A 369 1.70 10.31 15.74
CA VAL A 369 2.00 8.98 16.35
C VAL A 369 2.02 9.05 17.87
N ALA A 370 1.23 8.21 18.53
CA ALA A 370 1.31 7.94 19.95
C ALA A 370 1.77 6.49 20.17
N ALA A 371 3.04 6.33 20.56
CA ALA A 371 3.59 5.03 20.92
C ALA A 371 3.28 4.67 22.36
N SER A 372 2.96 3.40 22.58
CA SER A 372 2.58 2.83 23.88
C SER A 372 3.71 1.98 24.49
N ALA A 373 4.71 1.57 23.71
CA ALA A 373 5.84 0.75 24.17
C ALA A 373 7.19 1.47 24.00
N ALA A 374 8.11 1.22 24.93
CA ALA A 374 9.50 1.67 24.80
C ALA A 374 10.19 0.94 23.65
N GLY A 375 11.13 1.60 22.96
CA GLY A 375 11.80 1.04 21.78
C GLY A 375 11.02 1.25 20.47
N ALA A 376 9.83 1.86 20.54
CA ALA A 376 9.07 2.22 19.35
C ALA A 376 9.88 3.13 18.44
N THR A 377 9.87 2.81 17.15
CA THR A 377 10.63 3.55 16.14
C THR A 377 9.68 3.93 15.03
N LEU A 378 9.72 5.18 14.56
CA LEU A 378 8.86 5.54 13.44
C LEU A 378 9.41 4.92 12.15
N LEU A 379 10.68 5.16 11.83
CA LEU A 379 11.35 4.63 10.64
C LEU A 379 12.52 3.73 11.03
N ARG A 380 12.39 2.42 10.81
CA ARG A 380 13.48 1.45 10.99
C ARG A 380 14.04 1.03 9.64
N ILE A 381 15.30 1.37 9.38
CA ILE A 381 15.95 1.17 8.09
C ILE A 381 17.09 0.15 8.24
N ALA A 382 16.82 -1.10 7.88
CA ALA A 382 17.81 -2.16 7.82
C ALA A 382 18.40 -2.37 6.41
N GLY A 383 17.66 -1.98 5.37
CA GLY A 383 18.09 -1.96 3.97
C GLY A 383 18.82 -0.67 3.57
N ALA A 384 18.59 -0.25 2.33
CA ALA A 384 19.20 0.95 1.76
C ALA A 384 18.16 1.98 1.32
N ILE A 385 18.42 3.26 1.62
CA ILE A 385 17.67 4.40 1.10
C ILE A 385 18.64 5.39 0.45
N ASP A 386 18.39 5.75 -0.81
CA ASP A 386 19.19 6.76 -1.50
C ASP A 386 18.79 8.18 -1.06
N ASP A 387 17.49 8.48 -0.95
CA ASP A 387 16.99 9.80 -0.54
C ASP A 387 15.79 9.67 0.42
N LEU A 388 15.97 10.12 1.67
CA LEU A 388 14.94 10.15 2.71
C LEU A 388 14.48 11.58 2.98
N ASN A 389 13.19 11.84 2.78
CA ASN A 389 12.54 13.08 3.18
C ASN A 389 11.44 12.81 4.21
N VAL A 390 11.53 13.47 5.36
CA VAL A 390 10.55 13.40 6.44
C VAL A 390 10.06 14.81 6.76
N GLN A 391 8.75 15.05 6.75
CA GLN A 391 8.18 16.36 7.00
C GLN A 391 6.89 16.33 7.82
N GLY A 392 6.76 17.18 8.83
CA GLY A 392 5.49 17.34 9.56
C GLY A 392 5.18 16.09 10.39
N VAL A 393 6.01 15.83 11.40
CA VAL A 393 5.85 14.66 12.28
C VAL A 393 5.62 15.12 13.71
N ASP A 394 4.47 14.75 14.27
CA ASP A 394 4.15 14.93 15.69
C ASP A 394 4.10 13.56 16.36
N ALA A 395 5.00 13.31 17.32
CA ALA A 395 5.12 12.00 17.96
C ALA A 395 5.28 12.08 19.48
N VAL A 396 4.53 11.23 20.19
CA VAL A 396 4.72 10.95 21.63
C VAL A 396 5.26 9.54 21.78
N THR A 397 6.45 9.41 22.36
CA THR A 397 7.17 8.13 22.42
C THR A 397 7.76 7.87 23.81
N PRO A 398 7.50 6.72 24.44
CA PRO A 398 8.12 6.38 25.72
C PRO A 398 9.51 5.75 25.51
N GLY A 399 10.36 5.82 26.52
CA GLY A 399 11.67 5.14 26.53
C GLY A 399 12.60 5.50 25.37
N ASP A 400 13.52 4.58 25.09
CA ASP A 400 14.52 4.73 24.01
C ASP A 400 13.91 4.53 22.62
N SER A 401 13.22 5.57 22.16
CA SER A 401 12.49 5.60 20.89
C SER A 401 13.07 6.64 19.93
N TYR A 402 13.00 6.35 18.62
CA TYR A 402 13.63 7.15 17.56
C TYR A 402 12.68 7.48 16.41
N LEU A 403 12.91 8.64 15.76
CA LEU A 403 12.27 8.94 14.48
C LEU A 403 12.87 8.07 13.37
N LEU A 404 14.20 8.01 13.32
CA LEU A 404 14.98 7.25 12.36
C LEU A 404 15.98 6.36 13.10
N GLU A 405 15.88 5.05 12.88
CA GLU A 405 16.79 4.04 13.40
C GLU A 405 17.42 3.25 12.26
N LEU A 406 18.75 3.19 12.23
CA LEU A 406 19.51 2.13 11.56
C LEU A 406 19.86 1.11 12.64
N PRO A 407 19.21 -0.06 12.68
CA PRO A 407 19.30 -0.95 13.82
C PRO A 407 20.61 -1.74 13.83
N ASP A 408 21.20 -1.96 15.01
CA ASP A 408 22.54 -2.55 15.15
C ASP A 408 22.69 -3.96 14.53
N TRP A 409 21.60 -4.73 14.44
CA TRP A 409 21.61 -6.05 13.81
C TRP A 409 21.76 -5.97 12.28
N ALA A 410 21.45 -4.83 11.67
CA ALA A 410 21.53 -4.60 10.23
C ALA A 410 22.86 -3.96 9.84
N ALA A 411 23.92 -4.75 9.85
CA ALA A 411 25.29 -4.26 9.68
C ALA A 411 25.50 -3.35 8.44
N SER A 412 24.75 -3.53 7.35
CA SER A 412 24.89 -2.74 6.11
C SER A 412 23.78 -1.71 5.88
N ALA A 413 23.02 -1.36 6.93
CA ALA A 413 21.98 -0.35 6.85
C ALA A 413 22.53 0.99 6.31
N THR A 414 21.84 1.54 5.31
CA THR A 414 22.31 2.71 4.57
C THR A 414 21.19 3.71 4.36
N VAL A 415 21.44 4.96 4.73
CA VAL A 415 20.65 6.12 4.31
C VAL A 415 21.63 7.16 3.76
N ARG A 416 21.68 7.33 2.43
CA ARG A 416 22.71 8.17 1.79
C ARG A 416 22.51 9.66 2.04
N GLN A 417 21.27 10.10 2.14
CA GLN A 417 20.94 11.45 2.61
C GLN A 417 19.57 11.43 3.28
N ALA A 418 19.43 12.23 4.34
CA ALA A 418 18.17 12.44 5.02
C ALA A 418 17.89 13.94 5.20
N SER A 419 16.62 14.33 5.01
CA SER A 419 16.10 15.64 5.37
C SER A 419 14.91 15.44 6.30
N LEU A 420 14.99 15.99 7.51
CA LEU A 420 13.94 15.93 8.54
C LEU A 420 13.48 17.37 8.78
N SER A 421 12.19 17.64 8.60
CA SER A 421 11.64 18.99 8.71
C SER A 421 10.34 19.03 9.48
N ASP A 422 10.11 20.11 10.23
CA ASP A 422 8.85 20.36 10.94
C ASP A 422 8.46 19.16 11.83
N THR A 423 9.38 18.71 12.69
CA THR A 423 9.19 17.52 13.53
C THR A 423 9.13 17.88 15.01
N ALA A 424 8.06 17.49 15.71
CA ALA A 424 7.93 17.58 17.15
C ALA A 424 7.88 16.19 17.80
N ILE A 425 8.86 15.85 18.64
CA ILE A 425 8.91 14.55 19.33
C ILE A 425 9.03 14.73 20.84
N ILE A 426 8.06 14.19 21.57
CA ILE A 426 7.99 14.25 23.03
C ILE A 426 8.21 12.84 23.59
N GLY A 427 9.09 12.70 24.59
CA GLY A 427 9.39 11.40 25.17
C GLY A 427 10.64 11.39 26.03
N ARG A 428 10.76 10.42 26.95
CA ARG A 428 11.98 10.24 27.77
C ARG A 428 12.83 9.12 27.23
N GLY A 429 14.09 9.41 26.90
CA GLY A 429 15.02 8.44 26.30
C GLY A 429 15.09 8.53 24.78
N GLY A 430 16.09 7.89 24.19
CA GLY A 430 16.32 7.90 22.72
C GLY A 430 16.60 9.29 22.14
N GLY A 431 16.15 9.51 20.89
CA GLY A 431 16.47 10.71 20.11
C GLY A 431 15.66 10.85 18.82
N LEU A 432 16.10 11.71 17.89
CA LEU A 432 15.57 11.69 16.53
C LEU A 432 16.24 10.57 15.72
N ILE A 433 17.55 10.43 15.85
CA ILE A 433 18.35 9.56 14.96
C ILE A 433 19.21 8.61 15.79
N ALA A 434 19.20 7.33 15.41
CA ALA A 434 20.17 6.33 15.84
C ALA A 434 20.84 5.67 14.63
N ALA A 435 22.17 5.74 14.56
CA ALA A 435 23.00 5.02 13.61
C ALA A 435 24.27 4.52 14.32
N THR A 436 24.12 3.45 15.08
CA THR A 436 25.04 3.14 16.19
C THR A 436 26.09 2.07 15.89
N ALA A 437 25.96 1.32 14.80
CA ALA A 437 27.01 0.43 14.31
C ALA A 437 28.00 1.17 13.40
N ALA A 438 29.29 0.81 13.50
CA ALA A 438 30.36 1.42 12.71
C ALA A 438 30.25 1.10 11.19
N THR A 439 29.49 0.07 10.84
CA THR A 439 29.26 -0.39 9.48
C THR A 439 28.07 0.29 8.80
N HIS A 440 27.26 1.05 9.55
CA HIS A 440 26.17 1.84 8.99
C HIS A 440 26.69 2.97 8.08
N THR A 441 25.86 3.42 7.15
CA THR A 441 26.16 4.57 6.28
C THR A 441 25.09 5.65 6.44
N LEU A 442 25.47 6.79 7.00
CA LEU A 442 24.62 7.99 7.15
C LEU A 442 25.47 9.26 7.01
N PRO A 443 25.90 9.63 5.79
CA PRO A 443 26.90 10.68 5.59
C PRO A 443 26.36 12.09 5.77
N ARG A 444 25.05 12.32 5.58
CA ARG A 444 24.45 13.64 5.65
C ARG A 444 23.02 13.61 6.16
N VAL A 445 22.73 14.48 7.11
CA VAL A 445 21.38 14.73 7.63
C VAL A 445 21.14 16.24 7.72
N ALA A 446 20.07 16.71 7.09
CA ALA A 446 19.52 18.03 7.33
C ALA A 446 18.33 17.95 8.30
N ILE A 447 18.31 18.81 9.31
CA ILE A 447 17.24 18.90 10.31
C ILE A 447 16.81 20.38 10.39
N SER A 448 15.56 20.67 10.06
CA SER A 448 15.02 22.04 10.07
C SER A 448 13.70 22.15 10.80
N GLY A 449 13.53 23.12 11.70
CA GLY A 449 12.26 23.32 12.41
C GLY A 449 11.89 22.14 13.32
N ALA A 450 12.89 21.51 13.94
CA ALA A 450 12.67 20.35 14.81
C ALA A 450 12.60 20.76 16.28
N GLN A 451 11.65 20.21 17.02
CA GLN A 451 11.54 20.32 18.47
C GLN A 451 11.54 18.93 19.10
N THR A 452 12.39 18.71 20.09
CA THR A 452 12.35 17.50 20.93
C THR A 452 12.24 17.86 22.39
N THR A 453 11.44 17.13 23.15
CA THR A 453 11.28 17.31 24.60
C THR A 453 11.53 16.00 25.33
N GLY A 454 12.45 16.00 26.30
CA GLY A 454 12.76 14.83 27.15
C GLY A 454 13.76 13.83 26.53
N LYS A 455 14.18 14.08 25.28
CA LYS A 455 15.09 13.20 24.52
C LYS A 455 16.52 13.36 25.01
N ALA A 456 17.25 12.25 25.10
CA ALA A 456 18.61 12.25 25.63
C ALA A 456 19.59 12.92 24.66
N TRP A 457 19.48 12.60 23.37
CA TRP A 457 20.31 13.13 22.30
C TRP A 457 19.46 13.40 21.06
N LEU A 458 19.77 14.46 20.30
CA LEU A 458 19.16 14.64 18.98
C LEU A 458 19.59 13.49 18.04
N ALA A 459 20.89 13.16 18.03
CA ALA A 459 21.47 12.06 17.25
C ALA A 459 22.48 11.21 18.06
N ASP A 460 22.39 9.88 17.96
CA ASP A 460 23.40 8.91 18.42
C ASP A 460 24.06 8.23 17.21
N LEU A 461 25.35 8.48 17.01
CA LEU A 461 26.07 8.23 15.76
C LEU A 461 27.35 7.44 16.00
N ASN A 462 27.59 6.42 15.18
CA ASN A 462 28.88 5.77 15.00
C ASN A 462 29.36 5.83 13.55
N THR A 463 28.69 6.66 12.75
CA THR A 463 28.99 6.94 11.35
C THR A 463 29.74 8.26 11.22
N ARG A 464 30.34 8.50 10.05
CA ARG A 464 30.78 9.83 9.66
C ARG A 464 29.57 10.59 9.10
N THR A 465 29.13 11.68 9.75
CA THR A 465 27.89 12.38 9.43
C THR A 465 28.06 13.90 9.46
N ASP A 466 27.64 14.57 8.39
CA ASP A 466 27.41 16.02 8.38
C ASP A 466 25.98 16.30 8.88
N LEU A 467 25.87 16.98 10.02
CA LEU A 467 24.61 17.44 10.62
C LEU A 467 24.38 18.90 10.26
N LEU A 468 23.37 19.17 9.44
CA LEU A 468 22.94 20.50 9.04
C LEU A 468 21.68 20.87 9.83
N LEU A 469 21.79 21.77 10.79
CA LEU A 469 20.73 22.10 11.73
C LEU A 469 20.21 23.52 11.47
N SER A 470 18.90 23.72 11.45
CA SER A 470 18.32 25.06 11.38
C SER A 470 17.04 25.13 12.20
N HIS A 471 16.93 26.11 13.10
CA HIS A 471 15.74 26.25 13.96
C HIS A 471 15.43 24.95 14.74
N VAL A 472 16.44 24.40 15.42
CA VAL A 472 16.33 23.16 16.19
C VAL A 472 16.29 23.47 17.68
N THR A 473 15.30 22.92 18.38
CA THR A 473 15.14 23.04 19.83
C THR A 473 15.16 21.66 20.49
N ALA A 474 16.06 21.45 21.45
CA ALA A 474 16.11 20.28 22.31
C ALA A 474 15.84 20.69 23.76
N ASP A 475 14.58 20.62 24.17
CA ASP A 475 14.10 20.92 25.52
C ASP A 475 14.19 19.68 26.44
N ASP A 476 14.37 19.89 27.74
CA ASP A 476 14.46 18.84 28.77
C ASP A 476 15.43 17.69 28.39
N THR A 477 16.58 18.04 27.82
CA THR A 477 17.61 17.08 27.41
C THR A 477 18.78 17.06 28.38
N THR A 478 19.29 15.87 28.69
CA THR A 478 20.48 15.67 29.53
C THR A 478 21.77 15.59 28.72
N GLY A 479 21.70 15.14 27.46
CA GLY A 479 22.83 15.01 26.57
C GLY A 479 23.02 16.24 25.68
N GLY A 480 22.10 16.46 24.74
CA GLY A 480 22.15 17.58 23.80
C GLY A 480 22.03 17.13 22.35
N ILE A 481 22.92 17.61 21.48
CA ILE A 481 22.80 17.46 20.03
C ILE A 481 23.35 16.13 19.54
N ALA A 482 24.59 15.79 19.88
CA ALA A 482 25.24 14.63 19.29
C ALA A 482 25.95 13.79 20.34
N ARG A 483 25.62 12.49 20.35
CA ARG A 483 26.47 11.46 20.92
C ARG A 483 27.22 10.79 19.77
N VAL A 484 28.53 10.90 19.77
CA VAL A 484 29.41 10.27 18.77
C VAL A 484 30.19 9.14 19.42
N ARG A 485 30.00 7.92 18.92
CA ARG A 485 30.64 6.69 19.40
C ARG A 485 32.06 6.57 18.86
N SER A 486 32.76 5.50 19.26
CA SER A 486 34.21 5.33 19.09
C SER A 486 34.73 5.35 17.65
N SER A 487 33.90 5.06 16.65
CA SER A 487 34.27 5.09 15.23
C SER A 487 33.58 6.23 14.46
N GLY A 488 32.71 6.99 15.13
CA GLY A 488 31.91 8.03 14.51
C GLY A 488 32.65 9.36 14.37
N ALA A 489 32.18 10.19 13.45
CA ALA A 489 32.63 11.57 13.31
C ALA A 489 31.44 12.45 12.94
N ALA A 490 31.20 13.54 13.66
CA ALA A 490 30.14 14.47 13.32
C ALA A 490 30.69 15.86 12.98
N VAL A 491 30.16 16.47 11.93
CA VAL A 491 30.36 17.90 11.63
C VAL A 491 29.03 18.61 11.81
N VAL A 492 28.94 19.49 12.80
CA VAL A 492 27.73 20.24 13.12
C VAL A 492 27.80 21.61 12.47
N ARG A 493 26.81 21.94 11.64
CA ARG A 493 26.67 23.25 10.97
C ARG A 493 25.24 23.70 11.10
N GLY A 494 25.00 25.01 11.14
CA GLY A 494 23.64 25.49 11.33
C GLY A 494 23.51 26.84 11.99
N ASN A 495 22.26 27.19 12.30
CA ASN A 495 21.87 28.40 12.99
C ASN A 495 20.62 28.16 13.85
N ALA A 496 20.34 29.08 14.78
CA ALA A 496 19.12 29.07 15.60
C ALA A 496 18.94 27.74 16.37
N LEU A 497 20.02 27.27 16.99
CA LEU A 497 20.05 26.09 17.85
C LEU A 497 19.72 26.49 19.29
N ARG A 498 18.79 25.76 19.93
CA ARG A 498 18.48 25.91 21.34
C ARG A 498 18.54 24.55 22.03
N VAL A 499 19.27 24.48 23.14
CA VAL A 499 19.41 23.26 23.96
C VAL A 499 19.09 23.61 25.40
N ALA A 500 18.50 22.68 26.15
CA ALA A 500 18.20 22.85 27.56
C ALA A 500 19.45 23.31 28.36
N PRO A 501 19.31 24.29 29.27
CA PRO A 501 20.40 24.70 30.15
C PRO A 501 20.98 23.52 30.93
N GLY A 502 22.31 23.44 31.01
CA GLY A 502 23.01 22.36 31.71
C GLY A 502 23.19 21.07 30.91
N ALA A 503 22.65 20.97 29.70
CA ALA A 503 22.96 19.87 28.79
C ALA A 503 24.46 19.83 28.44
N GLN A 504 24.97 18.65 28.13
CA GLN A 504 26.38 18.47 27.75
C GLN A 504 26.73 19.09 26.39
N GLY A 505 25.72 19.27 25.52
CA GLY A 505 25.87 19.68 24.13
C GLY A 505 26.30 18.52 23.24
N VAL A 506 27.45 17.91 23.56
CA VAL A 506 27.97 16.72 22.87
C VAL A 506 28.62 15.72 23.83
N ALA A 507 28.56 14.44 23.46
CA ALA A 507 29.37 13.38 24.04
C ALA A 507 30.19 12.69 22.96
N VAL A 508 31.48 12.47 23.23
CA VAL A 508 32.42 11.87 22.28
C VAL A 508 33.08 10.66 22.95
N GLY A 509 32.84 9.47 22.39
CA GLY A 509 33.48 8.23 22.81
C GLY A 509 34.96 8.19 22.42
N SER A 510 35.73 7.31 23.06
CA SER A 510 37.15 7.12 22.73
C SER A 510 37.32 6.74 21.25
N GLY A 511 38.01 7.58 20.48
CA GLY A 511 38.20 7.42 19.03
C GLY A 511 37.20 8.19 18.15
N GLY A 512 36.08 8.66 18.73
CA GLY A 512 35.11 9.49 18.04
C GLY A 512 35.57 10.94 17.89
N SER A 513 34.88 11.72 17.05
CA SER A 513 35.21 13.14 16.87
C SER A 513 33.98 14.01 16.57
N VAL A 514 34.00 15.25 17.03
CA VAL A 514 32.99 16.26 16.70
C VAL A 514 33.66 17.57 16.33
N THR A 515 33.28 18.15 15.20
CA THR A 515 33.63 19.53 14.82
C THR A 515 32.35 20.36 14.77
N SER A 516 32.36 21.58 15.33
CA SER A 516 31.21 22.48 15.31
C SER A 516 31.54 23.77 14.60
N TYR A 517 30.61 24.26 13.78
CA TYR A 517 30.59 25.58 13.16
C TYR A 517 29.31 26.34 13.57
N VAL A 518 28.81 26.10 14.79
CA VAL A 518 27.57 26.67 15.33
C VAL A 518 27.87 27.36 16.65
N LEU A 519 27.81 28.69 16.66
CA LEU A 519 28.15 29.48 17.85
C LEU A 519 27.21 29.20 19.02
N GLU A 520 25.94 28.90 18.70
CA GLU A 520 24.86 28.62 19.65
C GLU A 520 24.98 27.23 20.30
N LEU A 521 25.88 26.37 19.83
CA LEU A 521 26.14 25.08 20.48
C LEU A 521 26.88 25.30 21.81
N ALA A 522 26.15 25.21 22.92
CA ALA A 522 26.72 25.23 24.27
C ALA A 522 27.38 23.87 24.60
N VAL A 523 28.70 23.86 24.80
CA VAL A 523 29.49 22.62 24.96
C VAL A 523 30.84 22.89 25.63
N ASP A 524 31.42 21.90 26.30
CA ASP A 524 32.84 21.94 26.70
C ASP A 524 33.71 21.79 25.44
N VAL A 525 34.35 22.87 25.01
CA VAL A 525 35.12 22.90 23.75
C VAL A 525 36.40 22.06 23.78
N SER A 526 36.82 21.55 24.94
CA SER A 526 37.88 20.53 25.02
C SER A 526 37.44 19.18 24.44
N ARG A 527 36.13 18.96 24.26
CA ARG A 527 35.56 17.77 23.60
C ARG A 527 35.46 17.89 22.09
N LEU A 528 35.69 19.09 21.53
CA LEU A 528 35.61 19.33 20.10
C LEU A 528 36.98 19.21 19.44
N VAL A 529 36.98 18.75 18.20
CA VAL A 529 38.15 18.84 17.32
C VAL A 529 38.40 20.31 16.98
N ARG A 530 39.65 20.74 17.17
CA ARG A 530 40.12 22.05 16.76
C ARG A 530 40.29 22.04 15.24
N ALA A 531 39.53 22.88 14.54
CA ALA A 531 39.66 23.09 13.11
C ALA A 531 39.45 24.57 12.81
N GLU A 532 40.07 25.06 11.74
CA GLU A 532 40.00 26.47 11.36
C GLU A 532 38.54 26.90 11.15
N GLY A 533 38.15 28.00 11.82
CA GLY A 533 36.80 28.54 11.73
C GLY A 533 35.74 27.79 12.54
N SER A 534 36.09 26.71 13.27
CA SER A 534 35.16 26.06 14.20
C SER A 534 34.68 27.03 15.26
N SER A 535 33.42 26.92 15.67
CA SER A 535 32.79 27.83 16.64
C SER A 535 31.79 27.11 17.55
N ALA A 536 31.68 27.59 18.79
CA ALA A 536 30.77 27.09 19.82
C ALA A 536 30.68 28.09 20.98
N THR A 537 29.78 27.85 21.93
CA THR A 537 29.76 28.54 23.23
C THR A 537 30.36 27.62 24.29
N ASN A 538 31.57 27.93 24.77
CA ASN A 538 32.26 27.14 25.77
C ASN A 538 31.55 27.18 27.12
N THR A 539 31.24 26.02 27.68
CA THR A 539 30.66 25.88 29.03
C THR A 539 31.69 25.57 30.11
N ASN A 540 32.93 25.22 29.74
CA ASN A 540 33.98 24.90 30.70
C ASN A 540 34.79 26.14 31.09
N ALA A 541 34.37 26.79 32.17
CA ALA A 541 35.03 27.97 32.73
C ALA A 541 36.45 27.71 33.29
N ARG A 542 36.89 26.44 33.42
CA ARG A 542 38.24 26.09 33.89
C ARG A 542 39.28 26.14 32.77
N LEU A 543 38.86 26.18 31.51
CA LEU A 543 39.78 26.36 30.39
C LEU A 543 40.34 27.79 30.40
N PRO A 544 41.59 28.01 29.96
CA PRO A 544 42.19 29.34 29.95
C PRO A 544 41.44 30.39 29.11
N CYS A 545 40.66 29.97 28.11
CA CYS A 545 39.77 30.86 27.35
C CYS A 545 38.50 31.28 28.10
N GLY A 546 38.20 30.69 29.27
CA GLY A 546 36.98 30.93 30.04
C GLY A 546 35.71 30.42 29.36
N ALA A 547 34.56 30.59 30.02
CA ALA A 547 33.25 30.29 29.43
C ALA A 547 32.80 31.41 28.47
N GLY A 548 31.94 31.06 27.51
CA GLY A 548 31.36 31.99 26.55
C GLY A 548 31.65 31.65 25.08
N PRO A 549 31.21 32.51 24.13
CA PRO A 549 31.38 32.26 22.70
C PRO A 549 32.85 32.21 22.30
N VAL A 550 33.25 31.18 21.55
CA VAL A 550 34.62 30.97 21.07
C VAL A 550 34.66 30.65 19.57
N VAL A 551 35.77 31.00 18.93
CA VAL A 551 36.14 30.59 17.56
C VAL A 551 37.54 29.99 17.56
N CYS A 552 37.78 29.00 16.72
CA CYS A 552 39.09 28.37 16.56
C CYS A 552 39.86 29.00 15.38
N THR A 553 41.05 29.52 15.66
CA THR A 553 41.99 30.07 14.66
C THR A 553 43.36 29.46 14.88
N GLY A 554 43.97 28.85 13.87
CA GLY A 554 45.27 28.20 13.97
C GLY A 554 45.32 27.12 15.06
N LEU A 555 44.26 26.32 15.19
CA LEU A 555 44.09 25.31 16.25
C LEU A 555 44.05 25.87 17.68
N THR A 556 43.76 27.16 17.86
CA THR A 556 43.61 27.81 19.16
C THR A 556 42.18 28.30 19.33
N TRP A 557 41.50 27.92 20.40
CA TRP A 557 40.19 28.46 20.76
C TRP A 557 40.36 29.86 21.33
N ARG A 558 39.69 30.87 20.77
CA ARG A 558 39.71 32.26 21.24
C ARG A 558 38.31 32.69 21.66
N ASN A 559 38.19 33.19 22.88
CA ASN A 559 36.96 33.78 23.40
C ASN A 559 36.65 35.09 22.66
N LEU A 560 35.43 35.22 22.13
CA LEU A 560 35.02 36.38 21.34
C LEU A 560 34.80 37.65 22.19
N ASN A 561 34.53 37.48 23.48
CA ASN A 561 34.27 38.60 24.38
C ASN A 561 35.54 39.07 25.11
N THR A 562 36.41 38.15 25.51
CA THR A 562 37.60 38.48 26.33
C THR A 562 38.92 38.42 25.55
N GLY A 563 38.94 37.75 24.40
CA GLY A 563 40.16 37.47 23.65
C GLY A 563 41.06 36.38 24.25
N ALA A 564 40.69 35.79 25.40
CA ALA A 564 41.45 34.73 26.05
C ALA A 564 41.50 33.44 25.19
N THR A 565 42.58 32.67 25.30
CA THR A 565 42.89 31.56 24.39
C THR A 565 43.08 30.21 25.09
N TYR A 566 42.72 29.10 24.43
CA TYR A 566 42.91 27.70 24.87
C TYR A 566 43.42 26.80 23.73
#